data_AF-A0A919SUX4-F1
#
_entry.id   AF-A0A919SUX4-F1
#
_cell.length_a   1.000
_cell.length_b   1.000
_cell.length_c   1.000
_cell.angle_alpha   90.00
_cell.angle_beta   90.00
_cell.angle_gamma   90.00
#
_symmetry.space_group_name_H-M   'P 1'
#
loop_
_entity.id
_entity.type
_entity.pdbx_description
1 polymer ?
#
loop_
_entity_poly.entity_id
_entity_poly.type
_entity_poly.pdbx_seq_one_letter_code
_entity_poly.pdbx_strand_id
1 'polypeptide(L)'
;MTVLSRPELWWRVAIVACGYTGFQMDQHRFAYYTNQSNLIVLGYFGATIYWMLKRGTTAPAAPRLRGPVTLWIVITCLISHFVLNHGDNPLPGLIHGDPATELTNRSLFLMHYAVPIMVLLDWLLFGPRRVSPWRDLPLWLIYPFGYGITSIFRAILFPEVPDRYPYFFFSPEGKGYLGVALWMVALLALFALLGAALLALDRLLAALPRRTATATPATPGPTGEHGRTGAVDGKAGPVTGPRSGSPSPTARG
;
A
#
# COMPACT_ATOMS: atom_id res chain seq x y z
N MET A 1 -8.55 10.38 20.52
CA MET A 1 -7.82 9.10 20.44
C MET A 1 -6.45 9.35 19.85
N THR A 2 -5.39 8.97 20.55
CA THR A 2 -4.00 9.18 20.11
C THR A 2 -3.65 8.22 18.96
N VAL A 3 -2.70 8.58 18.09
CA VAL A 3 -2.25 7.70 17.00
C VAL A 3 -1.64 6.39 17.52
N LEU A 4 -1.15 6.38 18.77
CA LEU A 4 -0.57 5.21 19.43
C LEU A 4 -1.60 4.11 19.75
N SER A 5 -2.89 4.46 19.85
CA SER A 5 -3.95 3.47 20.07
C SER A 5 -4.46 2.82 18.77
N ARG A 6 -3.86 3.16 17.63
CA ARG A 6 -4.32 2.73 16.31
C ARG A 6 -3.60 1.44 15.89
N PRO A 7 -4.34 0.34 15.59
CA PRO A 7 -3.71 -0.93 15.19
C PRO A 7 -2.87 -0.80 13.91
N GLU A 8 -3.22 0.13 13.02
CA GLU A 8 -2.49 0.39 11.78
C GLU A 8 -1.03 0.81 12.04
N LEU A 9 -0.78 1.56 13.12
CA LEU A 9 0.57 1.97 13.48
C LEU A 9 1.40 0.74 13.86
N TRP A 10 0.90 -0.08 14.77
CA TRP A 10 1.62 -1.24 15.27
C TRP A 10 1.81 -2.32 14.21
N TRP A 11 0.84 -2.51 13.31
CA TRP A 11 1.01 -3.38 12.15
C TRP A 11 2.17 -2.93 11.25
N ARG A 12 2.26 -1.63 10.97
CA ARG A 12 3.34 -1.06 10.15
C ARG A 12 4.69 -1.12 10.86
N VAL A 13 4.72 -0.91 12.18
CA VAL A 13 5.92 -1.14 13.00
C VAL A 13 6.37 -2.60 12.90
N ALA A 14 5.44 -3.55 12.96
CA ALA A 14 5.75 -4.97 12.81
C ALA A 14 6.30 -5.30 11.42
N ILE A 15 5.76 -4.70 10.34
CA ILE A 15 6.34 -4.82 8.98
C ILE A 15 7.79 -4.36 8.97
N VAL A 16 8.08 -3.18 9.53
CA VAL A 16 9.43 -2.61 9.55
C VAL A 16 10.38 -3.48 10.40
N ALA A 17 9.96 -3.92 11.58
CA ALA A 17 10.76 -4.79 12.44
C ALA A 17 11.06 -6.13 11.77
N CYS A 18 10.06 -6.75 11.13
CA CYS A 18 10.19 -8.00 10.38
C CYS A 18 11.17 -7.85 9.21
N GLY A 19 10.99 -6.80 8.39
CA GLY A 19 11.87 -6.53 7.25
C GLY A 19 13.29 -6.18 7.66
N TYR A 20 13.47 -5.39 8.73
CA TYR A 20 14.78 -5.05 9.27
C TYR A 20 15.49 -6.31 9.79
N THR A 21 14.77 -7.16 10.52
CA THR A 21 15.32 -8.43 11.03
C THR A 21 15.75 -9.34 9.89
N GLY A 22 14.89 -9.55 8.88
CA GLY A 22 15.23 -10.35 7.71
C GLY A 22 16.45 -9.81 6.97
N PHE A 23 16.52 -8.49 6.78
CA PHE A 23 17.63 -7.82 6.12
C PHE A 23 18.94 -7.95 6.90
N GLN A 24 18.94 -7.77 8.22
CA GLN A 24 20.14 -7.92 9.06
C GLN A 24 20.70 -9.34 9.08
N MET A 25 19.85 -10.34 8.83
CA MET A 25 20.24 -11.75 8.73
C MET A 25 20.72 -12.16 7.32
N ASP A 26 20.51 -11.29 6.32
CA ASP A 26 20.91 -11.53 4.94
C ASP A 26 22.39 -11.23 4.71
N GLN A 27 22.94 -11.73 3.60
CA GLN A 27 24.30 -11.43 3.14
C GLN A 27 24.42 -10.07 2.41
N HIS A 28 23.34 -9.27 2.41
CA HIS A 28 23.28 -7.93 1.82
C HIS A 28 23.61 -7.89 0.32
N ARG A 29 23.18 -8.89 -0.44
CA ARG A 29 23.42 -8.98 -1.90
C ARG A 29 22.51 -8.00 -2.67
N PHE A 30 22.88 -6.72 -2.68
CA PHE A 30 22.10 -5.61 -3.27
C PHE A 30 21.79 -5.75 -4.77
N ALA A 31 22.51 -6.62 -5.48
CA ALA A 31 22.22 -6.94 -6.87
C ALA A 31 20.86 -7.66 -7.07
N TYR A 32 20.32 -8.28 -6.01
CA TYR A 32 19.06 -9.01 -6.05
C TYR A 32 17.86 -8.09 -5.86
N TYR A 33 16.80 -8.35 -6.64
CA TYR A 33 15.53 -7.62 -6.56
C TYR A 33 14.89 -7.71 -5.18
N THR A 34 15.03 -8.87 -4.51
CA THR A 34 14.53 -9.10 -3.14
C THR A 34 15.06 -8.05 -2.17
N ASN A 35 16.36 -7.75 -2.21
CA ASN A 35 16.98 -6.80 -1.29
C ASN A 35 16.52 -5.38 -1.57
N GLN A 36 16.51 -4.99 -2.86
CA GLN A 36 16.06 -3.65 -3.25
C GLN A 36 14.58 -3.42 -2.92
N SER A 37 13.70 -4.40 -3.19
CA SER A 37 12.27 -4.30 -2.86
C SER A 37 11.99 -4.26 -1.35
N ASN A 38 12.71 -5.04 -0.55
CA ASN A 38 12.59 -4.98 0.91
C ASN A 38 13.12 -3.64 1.48
N LEU A 39 14.21 -3.09 0.94
CA LEU A 39 14.67 -1.75 1.31
C LEU A 39 13.64 -0.67 0.98
N ILE A 40 12.98 -0.77 -0.18
CA ILE A 40 11.89 0.12 -0.55
C ILE A 40 10.73 0.00 0.46
N VAL A 41 10.37 -1.22 0.87
CA VAL A 41 9.36 -1.44 1.91
C VAL A 41 9.77 -0.78 3.23
N LEU A 42 11.01 -0.98 3.68
CA LEU A 42 11.53 -0.36 4.91
C LEU A 42 11.46 1.17 4.84
N GLY A 43 11.91 1.76 3.73
CA GLY A 43 11.85 3.21 3.51
C GLY A 43 10.42 3.74 3.48
N TYR A 44 9.53 3.07 2.74
CA TYR A 44 8.13 3.48 2.60
C TYR A 44 7.36 3.40 3.92
N PHE A 45 7.45 2.27 4.65
CA PHE A 45 6.75 2.11 5.91
C PHE A 45 7.41 2.90 7.04
N GLY A 46 8.73 3.05 7.06
CA GLY A 46 9.44 3.93 8.00
C GLY A 46 9.00 5.39 7.84
N ALA A 47 8.96 5.90 6.60
CA ALA A 47 8.44 7.24 6.32
C ALA A 47 6.95 7.36 6.70
N THR A 48 6.15 6.33 6.43
CA THR A 48 4.73 6.30 6.81
C THR A 48 4.55 6.41 8.32
N ILE A 49 5.29 5.63 9.11
CA ILE A 49 5.26 5.68 10.58
C ILE A 49 5.69 7.06 11.08
N TYR A 50 6.81 7.61 10.56
CA TYR A 50 7.28 8.95 10.92
C TYR A 50 6.18 10.01 10.73
N TRP A 51 5.53 10.02 9.56
CA TRP A 51 4.48 10.99 9.28
C TRP A 51 3.20 10.74 10.08
N MET A 52 2.89 9.48 10.41
CA MET A 52 1.76 9.16 11.28
C MET A 52 1.96 9.76 12.68
N LEU A 53 3.15 9.58 13.26
CA LEU A 53 3.51 10.12 14.57
C LEU A 53 3.55 11.65 14.55
N LYS A 54 4.21 12.24 13.53
CA LYS A 54 4.35 13.69 13.40
C LYS A 54 3.03 14.42 13.21
N ARG A 55 2.07 13.83 12.48
CA ARG A 55 0.77 14.45 12.17
C ARG A 55 -0.35 14.00 13.11
N GLY A 56 -0.13 12.95 13.91
CA GLY A 56 -1.18 12.36 14.74
C GLY A 56 -2.32 11.69 13.96
N THR A 57 -2.07 11.26 12.71
CA THR A 57 -3.09 10.64 11.83
C THR A 57 -2.59 9.33 11.25
N THR A 58 -3.48 8.44 10.82
CA THR A 58 -3.10 7.17 10.16
C THR A 58 -3.02 7.28 8.63
N ALA A 59 -3.30 8.46 8.08
CA ALA A 59 -3.28 8.72 6.65
C ALA A 59 -1.86 8.52 6.08
N PRO A 60 -1.69 7.71 5.01
CA PRO A 60 -0.38 7.55 4.40
C PRO A 60 0.11 8.87 3.80
N ALA A 61 1.39 9.19 3.99
CA ALA A 61 1.97 10.42 3.44
C ALA A 61 2.09 10.40 1.91
N ALA A 62 2.32 9.22 1.32
CA ALA A 62 2.44 9.01 -0.12
C ALA A 62 1.49 7.89 -0.60
N PRO A 63 0.17 8.11 -0.57
CA PRO A 63 -0.80 7.04 -0.76
C PRO A 63 -0.77 6.44 -2.18
N ARG A 64 -0.31 7.19 -3.20
CA ARG A 64 -0.14 6.69 -4.58
C ARG A 64 1.03 5.70 -4.73
N LEU A 65 2.04 5.75 -3.84
CA LEU A 65 3.19 4.83 -3.83
C LEU A 65 2.86 3.49 -3.15
N ARG A 66 1.77 3.43 -2.39
CA ARG A 66 1.36 2.22 -1.69
C ARG A 66 1.13 1.04 -2.65
N GLY A 67 0.39 1.28 -3.73
CA GLY A 67 0.10 0.28 -4.76
C GLY A 67 1.34 -0.34 -5.41
N PRO A 68 2.28 0.45 -5.98
CA PRO A 68 3.48 -0.09 -6.59
C PRO A 68 4.38 -0.80 -5.57
N VAL A 69 4.55 -0.27 -4.35
CA VAL A 69 5.33 -0.95 -3.29
C VAL A 69 4.74 -2.32 -2.95
N THR A 70 3.41 -2.43 -2.86
CA THR A 70 2.72 -3.72 -2.68
C THR A 70 2.95 -4.64 -3.88
N LEU A 71 2.85 -4.15 -5.12
CA LEU A 71 3.13 -4.95 -6.30
C LEU A 71 4.58 -5.49 -6.27
N TRP A 72 5.55 -4.63 -6.02
CA TRP A 72 6.97 -5.01 -6.06
C TRP A 72 7.32 -6.07 -5.03
N ILE A 73 6.77 -5.98 -3.81
CA ILE A 73 7.04 -6.97 -2.77
C ILE A 73 6.27 -8.28 -3.01
N VAL A 74 5.06 -8.21 -3.60
CA VAL A 74 4.32 -9.42 -4.02
C VAL A 74 5.05 -10.16 -5.14
N ILE A 75 5.65 -9.43 -6.10
CA ILE A 75 6.51 -10.01 -7.13
C ILE A 75 7.65 -10.80 -6.49
N THR A 76 8.32 -10.25 -5.47
CA THR A 76 9.40 -10.93 -4.74
C THR A 76 8.95 -12.29 -4.18
N CYS A 77 7.77 -12.33 -3.56
CA CYS A 77 7.19 -13.57 -3.04
C CYS A 77 6.90 -14.58 -4.17
N LEU A 78 6.16 -14.15 -5.20
CA LEU A 78 5.70 -15.06 -6.25
C LEU A 78 6.85 -15.61 -7.11
N ILE A 79 7.82 -14.77 -7.49
CA ILE A 79 8.97 -15.21 -8.27
C ILE A 79 9.85 -16.14 -7.43
N SER A 80 10.10 -15.81 -6.17
CA SER A 80 10.86 -16.71 -5.30
C SER A 80 10.16 -18.06 -5.12
N HIS A 81 8.86 -18.07 -4.80
CA HIS A 81 8.16 -19.31 -4.54
C HIS A 81 7.98 -20.17 -5.80
N PHE A 82 7.44 -19.61 -6.89
CA PHE A 82 7.06 -20.40 -8.07
C PHE A 82 8.17 -20.57 -9.11
N VAL A 83 9.03 -19.57 -9.28
CA VAL A 83 10.05 -19.59 -10.33
C VAL A 83 11.38 -20.11 -9.81
N LEU A 84 11.78 -19.71 -8.60
CA LEU A 84 13.09 -20.09 -8.04
C LEU A 84 13.02 -21.37 -7.20
N ASN A 85 11.98 -21.53 -6.39
CA ASN A 85 11.83 -22.68 -5.49
C ASN A 85 10.82 -23.71 -6.00
N HIS A 86 10.28 -23.54 -7.21
CA HIS A 86 9.36 -24.50 -7.85
C HIS A 86 8.13 -24.92 -7.02
N GLY A 87 7.69 -24.07 -6.09
CA GLY A 87 6.55 -24.34 -5.19
C GLY A 87 6.90 -25.10 -3.91
N ASP A 88 8.18 -25.29 -3.61
CA ASP A 88 8.61 -25.99 -2.41
C ASP A 88 8.18 -25.30 -1.12
N ASN A 89 7.89 -26.10 -0.10
CA ASN A 89 7.50 -25.60 1.22
C ASN A 89 8.70 -24.94 1.92
N PRO A 90 8.64 -23.64 2.27
CA PRO A 90 9.77 -22.95 2.89
C PRO A 90 9.94 -23.23 4.39
N LEU A 91 9.00 -23.93 5.04
CA LEU A 91 8.97 -24.10 6.50
C LEU A 91 9.99 -25.09 7.08
N PRO A 92 10.25 -26.26 6.47
CA PRO A 92 11.15 -27.26 7.05
C PRO A 92 12.56 -26.73 7.32
N GLY A 93 13.08 -25.85 6.45
CA GLY A 93 14.41 -25.26 6.57
C GLY A 93 14.60 -24.25 7.72
N LEU A 94 13.54 -23.90 8.45
CA LEU A 94 13.59 -22.89 9.52
C LEU A 94 14.06 -23.42 10.88
N ILE A 95 13.93 -24.73 11.08
CA ILE A 95 14.04 -25.40 12.39
C ILE A 95 14.88 -26.70 12.34
N HIS A 96 15.27 -27.12 11.14
CA HIS A 96 15.94 -28.40 10.91
C HIS A 96 17.21 -28.19 10.07
N GLY A 97 18.18 -27.45 10.62
CA GLY A 97 19.47 -27.23 9.97
C GLY A 97 20.59 -26.92 10.96
N ASP A 98 21.82 -26.77 10.45
CA ASP A 98 22.87 -26.14 11.24
C ASP A 98 22.52 -24.65 11.50
N PRO A 99 23.08 -24.03 12.56
CA PRO A 99 22.73 -22.66 12.93
C PRO A 99 22.92 -21.60 11.83
N ALA A 100 23.91 -21.77 10.94
CA ALA A 100 24.18 -20.80 9.87
C ALA A 100 23.17 -20.95 8.71
N THR A 101 22.82 -22.20 8.36
CA THR A 101 21.79 -22.50 7.37
C THR A 101 20.41 -22.06 7.86
N GLU A 102 20.09 -22.29 9.14
CA GLU A 102 18.83 -21.82 9.74
C GLU A 102 18.71 -20.29 9.71
N LEU A 103 19.79 -19.57 10.02
CA LEU A 103 19.80 -18.11 9.98
C LEU A 103 19.49 -17.59 8.57
N THR A 104 20.13 -18.19 7.56
CA THR A 104 19.90 -17.86 6.15
C THR A 104 18.46 -18.16 5.75
N ASN A 105 17.92 -19.33 6.09
CA ASN A 105 16.55 -19.70 5.77
C ASN A 105 15.51 -18.79 6.46
N ARG A 106 15.77 -18.38 7.71
CA ARG A 106 14.92 -17.41 8.41
C ARG A 106 14.94 -16.05 7.73
N SER A 107 16.11 -15.55 7.32
CA SER A 107 16.21 -14.32 6.53
C SER A 107 15.37 -14.42 5.25
N LEU A 108 15.58 -15.48 4.47
CA LEU A 108 14.86 -15.72 3.23
C LEU A 108 13.35 -15.80 3.45
N PHE A 109 12.90 -16.48 4.50
CA PHE A 109 11.48 -16.59 4.83
C PHE A 109 10.87 -15.23 5.19
N LEU A 110 11.56 -14.42 5.99
CA LEU A 110 11.09 -13.08 6.34
C LEU A 110 10.96 -12.19 5.10
N MET A 111 11.98 -12.18 4.24
CA MET A 111 12.06 -11.28 3.08
C MET A 111 11.22 -11.73 1.88
N HIS A 112 10.95 -13.03 1.72
CA HIS A 112 10.18 -13.59 0.60
C HIS A 112 8.75 -13.99 0.95
N TYR A 113 8.40 -14.17 2.23
CA TYR A 113 7.06 -14.59 2.61
C TYR A 113 6.44 -13.65 3.65
N ALA A 114 7.06 -13.49 4.83
CA ALA A 114 6.45 -12.75 5.93
C ALA A 114 6.19 -11.28 5.58
N VAL A 115 7.22 -10.54 5.15
CA VAL A 115 7.08 -9.13 4.75
C VAL A 115 6.10 -8.95 3.59
N PRO A 116 6.22 -9.67 2.45
CA PRO A 116 5.25 -9.58 1.36
C PRO A 116 3.80 -9.80 1.79
N ILE A 117 3.54 -10.85 2.59
CA ILE A 117 2.19 -11.15 3.08
C ILE A 117 1.70 -10.03 3.99
N MET A 118 2.53 -9.56 4.92
CA MET A 118 2.14 -8.49 5.84
C MET A 118 1.84 -7.17 5.11
N VAL A 119 2.62 -6.84 4.07
CA VAL A 119 2.39 -5.65 3.23
C VAL A 119 1.12 -5.79 2.40
N LEU A 120 0.85 -6.98 1.83
CA LEU A 120 -0.38 -7.24 1.11
C LEU A 120 -1.60 -7.14 2.05
N LEU A 121 -1.50 -7.65 3.28
CA LEU A 121 -2.53 -7.52 4.29
C LEU A 121 -2.71 -6.08 4.75
N ASP A 122 -1.63 -5.29 4.95
CA ASP A 122 -1.77 -3.84 5.19
C ASP A 122 -2.58 -3.24 4.05
N TRP A 123 -2.17 -3.52 2.81
CA TRP A 123 -2.82 -3.05 1.59
C TRP A 123 -4.31 -3.35 1.60
N LEU A 124 -4.69 -4.60 1.88
CA LEU A 124 -6.06 -5.13 1.93
C LEU A 124 -6.89 -4.59 3.09
N LEU A 125 -6.32 -4.25 4.24
CA LEU A 125 -7.08 -3.92 5.44
C LEU A 125 -7.24 -2.42 5.68
N PHE A 126 -6.18 -1.62 5.52
CA PHE A 126 -6.14 -0.28 6.13
C PHE A 126 -6.43 0.91 5.18
N GLY A 127 -6.67 0.67 3.89
CA GLY A 127 -6.93 1.73 2.91
C GLY A 127 -5.82 2.81 2.84
N PRO A 128 -6.05 3.97 2.23
CA PRO A 128 -7.24 4.36 1.45
C PRO A 128 -7.38 3.56 0.15
N ARG A 129 -8.56 3.62 -0.47
CA ARG A 129 -8.91 2.92 -1.72
C ARG A 129 -9.04 3.89 -2.89
N ARG A 130 -8.96 3.36 -4.11
CA ARG A 130 -9.08 4.08 -5.39
C ARG A 130 -8.09 5.23 -5.55
N VAL A 131 -6.94 5.11 -4.90
CA VAL A 131 -5.90 6.14 -4.93
C VAL A 131 -5.20 6.17 -6.28
N SER A 132 -4.93 5.00 -6.85
CA SER A 132 -4.19 4.87 -8.11
C SER A 132 -5.14 4.60 -9.28
N PRO A 133 -5.21 5.48 -10.30
CA PRO A 133 -5.93 5.22 -11.53
C PRO A 133 -5.23 4.14 -12.37
N TRP A 134 -5.97 3.50 -13.28
CA TRP A 134 -5.43 2.48 -14.19
C TRP A 134 -4.23 2.95 -15.02
N ARG A 135 -4.20 4.24 -15.37
CA ARG A 135 -3.09 4.88 -16.08
C ARG A 135 -1.77 4.88 -15.31
N ASP A 136 -1.78 4.60 -13.99
CA ASP A 136 -0.55 4.50 -13.20
C ASP A 136 0.12 3.12 -13.37
N LEU A 137 -0.56 2.11 -13.94
CA LEU A 137 -0.02 0.75 -14.09
C LEU A 137 1.33 0.73 -14.84
N PRO A 138 1.51 1.41 -15.99
CA PRO A 138 2.82 1.47 -16.64
C PRO A 138 3.90 2.05 -15.74
N LEU A 139 3.57 3.04 -14.89
CA LEU A 139 4.53 3.63 -13.95
C LEU A 139 4.97 2.62 -12.88
N TRP A 140 4.09 1.71 -12.48
CA TRP A 140 4.43 0.66 -11.50
C TRP A 140 5.42 -0.35 -12.09
N LEU A 141 5.41 -0.53 -13.41
CA LEU A 141 6.29 -1.46 -14.12
C LEU A 141 7.67 -0.88 -14.43
N ILE A 142 7.84 0.45 -14.35
CA ILE A 142 9.14 1.10 -14.60
C ILE A 142 10.23 0.50 -13.72
N TYR A 143 9.96 0.31 -12.44
CA TYR A 143 10.94 -0.22 -11.50
C TYR A 143 11.36 -1.67 -11.81
N PRO A 144 10.46 -2.67 -11.88
CA PRO A 144 10.87 -4.04 -12.19
C PRO A 144 11.45 -4.19 -13.59
N PHE A 145 10.95 -3.44 -14.58
CA PHE A 145 11.55 -3.43 -15.91
C PHE A 145 12.97 -2.83 -15.89
N GLY A 146 13.12 -1.66 -15.26
CA GLY A 146 14.40 -0.99 -15.09
C GLY A 146 15.42 -1.82 -14.32
N TYR A 147 14.97 -2.60 -13.32
CA TYR A 147 15.82 -3.57 -12.63
C TYR A 147 16.36 -4.65 -13.58
N GLY A 148 15.51 -5.23 -14.43
CA GLY A 148 15.94 -6.24 -15.39
C GLY A 148 16.96 -5.67 -16.38
N ILE A 149 16.67 -4.50 -16.94
CA ILE A 149 17.58 -3.79 -17.85
C ILE A 149 18.92 -3.50 -17.15
N THR A 150 18.91 -2.86 -15.99
CA THR A 150 20.15 -2.52 -15.27
C THR A 150 20.93 -3.75 -14.83
N SER A 151 20.26 -4.86 -14.49
CA SER A 151 20.93 -6.13 -14.17
C SER A 151 21.68 -6.72 -15.36
N ILE A 152 21.06 -6.72 -16.55
CA ILE A 152 21.70 -7.20 -17.79
C ILE A 152 22.86 -6.27 -18.18
N PHE A 153 22.66 -4.96 -18.15
CA PHE A 153 23.73 -4.00 -18.46
C PHE A 153 24.90 -4.11 -17.48
N ARG A 154 24.62 -4.25 -16.17
CA ARG A 154 25.67 -4.48 -15.16
C ARG A 154 26.48 -5.73 -15.48
N ALA A 155 25.80 -6.82 -15.85
CA ALA A 155 26.44 -8.08 -16.21
C ALA A 155 27.32 -7.99 -17.47
N ILE A 156 26.91 -7.19 -18.46
CA ILE A 156 27.66 -6.99 -19.71
C ILE A 156 28.87 -6.08 -19.48
N LEU A 157 28.66 -4.94 -18.81
CA LEU A 157 29.67 -3.91 -18.61
C LEU A 157 30.74 -4.31 -17.59
N PHE A 158 30.37 -5.14 -16.60
CA PHE A 158 31.28 -5.57 -15.56
C PHE A 158 31.26 -7.10 -15.41
N PRO A 159 31.95 -7.84 -16.28
CA PRO A 159 31.95 -9.31 -16.27
C PRO A 159 32.43 -9.97 -14.97
N GLU A 160 33.33 -9.29 -14.25
CA GLU A 160 33.99 -9.83 -13.05
C GLU A 160 33.23 -9.55 -11.74
N VAL A 161 32.07 -8.88 -11.80
CA VAL A 161 31.30 -8.60 -10.58
C VAL A 161 30.72 -9.90 -10.01
N PRO A 162 30.69 -10.05 -8.67
CA PRO A 162 29.94 -11.11 -8.02
C PRO A 162 28.48 -11.09 -8.49
N ASP A 163 27.88 -12.27 -8.56
CA ASP A 163 26.48 -12.43 -8.95
C ASP A 163 26.16 -11.73 -10.27
N ARG A 164 27.08 -11.85 -11.24
CA ARG A 164 27.02 -11.22 -12.57
C ARG A 164 25.60 -11.22 -13.12
N TYR A 165 24.94 -12.38 -13.10
CA TYR A 165 23.51 -12.52 -13.30
C TYR A 165 22.83 -12.96 -11.99
N PRO A 166 22.08 -12.10 -11.30
CA PRO A 166 21.44 -12.45 -10.02
C PRO A 166 20.42 -13.59 -10.16
N TYR A 167 19.82 -13.70 -11.35
CA TYR A 167 18.84 -14.74 -11.66
C TYR A 167 19.21 -15.42 -12.97
N PHE A 168 18.92 -16.72 -13.05
CA PHE A 168 19.21 -17.54 -14.25
C PHE A 168 18.56 -16.97 -15.51
N PHE A 169 17.36 -16.38 -15.40
CA PHE A 169 16.62 -15.83 -16.53
C PHE A 169 17.21 -14.53 -17.10
N PHE A 170 18.21 -13.94 -16.44
CA PHE A 170 19.02 -12.87 -17.02
C PHE A 170 20.29 -13.37 -17.70
N SER A 171 20.70 -14.61 -17.43
CA SER A 171 21.87 -15.21 -18.07
C SER A 171 21.54 -15.61 -19.51
N PRO A 172 22.38 -15.24 -20.49
CA PRO A 172 22.25 -15.72 -21.87
C PRO A 172 22.73 -17.18 -22.03
N GLU A 173 23.15 -17.85 -20.97
CA GLU A 173 23.62 -19.22 -21.02
C GLU A 173 22.51 -20.17 -21.54
N GLY A 174 22.88 -21.04 -22.49
CA GLY A 174 21.97 -22.00 -23.13
C GLY A 174 21.05 -21.44 -24.21
N LYS A 175 20.43 -20.26 -24.03
CA LYS A 175 19.41 -19.69 -24.95
C LYS A 175 19.76 -18.33 -25.58
N GLY A 176 20.93 -17.80 -25.27
CA GLY A 176 21.38 -16.47 -25.73
C GLY A 176 20.51 -15.32 -25.21
N TYR A 177 20.79 -14.11 -25.69
CA TYR A 177 20.01 -12.92 -25.33
C TYR A 177 18.58 -12.93 -25.86
N LEU A 178 18.28 -13.74 -26.89
CA LEU A 178 16.90 -13.94 -27.32
C LEU A 178 16.09 -14.63 -26.21
N GLY A 179 16.64 -15.65 -25.56
CA GLY A 179 16.02 -16.29 -24.40
C GLY A 179 15.80 -15.33 -23.23
N VAL A 180 16.77 -14.47 -22.95
CA VAL A 180 16.65 -13.41 -21.92
C VAL A 180 15.54 -12.43 -22.27
N ALA A 181 15.44 -12.01 -23.53
CA ALA A 181 14.38 -11.10 -23.99
C ALA A 181 12.98 -11.73 -23.83
N LEU A 182 12.82 -13.02 -24.14
CA LEU A 182 11.56 -13.74 -23.95
C LEU A 182 11.18 -13.82 -22.46
N TRP A 183 12.13 -14.09 -21.58
CA TRP A 183 11.91 -14.05 -20.13
C TRP A 183 11.49 -12.65 -19.65
N MET A 184 12.17 -11.60 -20.11
CA MET A 184 11.84 -10.21 -19.79
C MET A 184 10.40 -9.86 -20.21
N VAL A 185 9.98 -10.26 -21.41
CA VAL A 185 8.61 -10.03 -21.89
C VAL A 185 7.59 -10.80 -21.06
N ALA A 186 7.85 -12.08 -20.78
CA ALA A 186 6.96 -12.92 -19.99
C ALA A 186 6.77 -12.38 -18.56
N LEU A 187 7.87 -11.98 -17.90
CA LEU A 187 7.84 -11.39 -16.57
C LEU A 187 7.12 -10.05 -16.56
N LEU A 188 7.39 -9.19 -17.55
CA LEU A 188 6.71 -7.89 -17.65
C LEU A 188 5.20 -8.05 -17.85
N ALA A 189 4.78 -9.02 -18.67
CA ALA A 189 3.37 -9.35 -18.85
C ALA A 189 2.74 -9.87 -17.55
N LEU A 190 3.42 -10.76 -16.83
CA LEU A 190 2.97 -11.25 -15.52
C LEU A 190 2.83 -10.10 -14.51
N PHE A 191 3.81 -9.20 -14.44
CA PHE A 191 3.78 -8.06 -13.51
C PHE A 191 2.67 -7.07 -13.87
N ALA A 192 2.41 -6.86 -15.17
CA ALA A 192 1.28 -6.06 -15.64
C ALA A 192 -0.05 -6.69 -15.21
N LEU A 193 -0.19 -8.02 -15.34
CA LEU A 193 -1.38 -8.75 -14.89
C LEU A 193 -1.58 -8.63 -13.37
N LEU A 194 -0.53 -8.80 -12.58
CA LEU A 194 -0.59 -8.66 -11.11
C LEU A 194 -0.95 -7.22 -10.70
N GLY A 195 -0.34 -6.21 -11.33
CA GLY A 195 -0.66 -4.81 -11.07
C GLY A 195 -2.09 -4.48 -11.45
N ALA A 196 -2.57 -5.00 -12.58
CA ALA A 196 -3.96 -4.88 -13.01
C ALA A 196 -4.92 -5.55 -12.00
N ALA A 197 -4.59 -6.75 -11.51
CA ALA A 197 -5.36 -7.45 -10.50
C ALA A 197 -5.46 -6.66 -9.19
N LEU A 198 -4.35 -6.08 -8.72
CA LEU A 198 -4.37 -5.18 -7.55
C LEU A 198 -5.26 -3.95 -7.78
N LEU A 199 -5.17 -3.31 -8.95
CA LEU A 199 -6.00 -2.16 -9.29
C LEU A 199 -7.50 -2.50 -9.41
N ALA A 200 -7.83 -3.69 -9.92
CA ALA A 200 -9.20 -4.20 -9.96
C ALA A 200 -9.73 -4.49 -8.55
N LEU A 201 -8.93 -5.19 -7.74
CA LEU A 201 -9.28 -5.56 -6.37
C LEU A 201 -9.51 -4.31 -5.50
N ASP A 202 -8.69 -3.28 -5.64
CA ASP A 202 -8.85 -2.01 -4.93
C ASP A 202 -10.20 -1.34 -5.24
N ARG A 203 -10.63 -1.40 -6.50
CA ARG A 203 -11.92 -0.84 -6.95
C ARG A 203 -13.10 -1.65 -6.44
N LEU A 204 -12.98 -2.97 -6.42
CA LEU A 204 -13.97 -3.90 -5.88
C LEU A 204 -14.15 -3.69 -4.37
N LEU A 205 -13.06 -3.66 -3.61
CA LEU A 205 -13.10 -3.41 -2.17
C LEU A 205 -13.69 -2.05 -1.82
N ALA A 206 -13.49 -1.04 -2.68
CA ALA A 206 -14.11 0.26 -2.52
C ALA A 206 -15.62 0.30 -2.88
N ALA A 207 -16.12 -0.67 -3.65
CA ALA A 207 -17.53 -0.76 -4.01
C ALA A 207 -18.36 -1.51 -2.96
N LEU A 208 -17.73 -2.24 -2.04
CA LEU A 208 -18.43 -2.93 -0.96
C LEU A 208 -19.09 -1.90 -0.01
N PRO A 209 -20.37 -2.08 0.35
CA PRO A 209 -21.03 -1.23 1.34
C PRO A 209 -20.22 -1.27 2.63
N ARG A 210 -19.75 -0.11 3.12
CA ARG A 210 -19.37 -0.04 4.53
C ARG A 210 -20.65 -0.31 5.29
N ARG A 211 -20.66 -1.34 6.13
CA ARG A 211 -21.70 -1.55 7.11
C ARG A 211 -21.68 -0.33 8.03
N THR A 212 -22.41 0.71 7.65
CA THR A 212 -22.69 1.84 8.53
C THR A 212 -23.42 1.20 9.68
N ALA A 213 -22.78 1.13 10.86
CA ALA A 213 -23.50 0.80 12.08
C ALA A 213 -24.68 1.76 12.11
N THR A 214 -25.88 1.21 11.95
CA THR A 214 -27.14 1.93 12.00
C THR A 214 -27.10 2.73 13.28
N ALA A 215 -26.99 4.05 13.17
CA ALA A 215 -27.20 4.92 14.30
C ALA A 215 -28.62 4.62 14.77
N THR A 216 -28.75 4.03 15.96
CA THR A 216 -30.02 3.87 16.65
C THR A 216 -30.73 5.22 16.61
N PRO A 217 -31.97 5.31 16.10
CA PRO A 217 -32.72 6.56 16.14
C PRO A 217 -32.78 7.02 17.59
N ALA A 218 -32.28 8.21 17.87
CA ALA A 218 -32.40 8.80 19.20
C ALA A 218 -33.89 8.91 19.54
N THR A 219 -34.32 8.22 20.59
CA THR A 219 -35.66 8.35 21.15
C THR A 219 -35.90 9.82 21.54
N PRO A 220 -36.98 10.46 21.08
CA PRO A 220 -37.32 11.80 21.55
C PRO A 220 -37.55 11.75 23.07
N GLY A 221 -36.81 12.56 23.82
CA GLY A 221 -36.99 12.68 25.27
C GLY A 221 -38.38 13.23 25.63
N PRO A 222 -38.89 12.94 26.83
CA PRO A 222 -40.24 13.35 27.23
C PRO A 222 -40.31 14.88 27.32
N THR A 223 -41.25 15.44 26.56
CA THR A 223 -41.67 16.84 26.67
C THR A 223 -42.14 17.11 28.09
N GLY A 224 -41.43 18.00 28.78
CA GLY A 224 -41.84 18.51 30.08
C GLY A 224 -43.15 19.27 29.96
N GLU A 225 -44.21 18.67 30.46
CA GLU A 225 -45.50 19.30 30.67
C GLU A 225 -45.41 20.12 31.98
N HIS A 226 -45.37 21.45 31.86
CA HIS A 226 -45.66 22.37 32.96
C HIS A 226 -46.92 23.13 32.60
N GLY A 227 -48.05 22.67 33.13
CA GLY A 227 -49.28 23.45 33.18
C GLY A 227 -49.29 24.39 34.38
N ARG A 228 -49.62 25.66 34.16
CA ARG A 228 -50.78 26.33 34.80
C ARG A 228 -50.89 27.83 34.47
N THR A 229 -52.00 28.14 33.78
CA THR A 229 -53.00 29.19 34.08
C THR A 229 -52.59 30.64 34.40
N GLY A 230 -53.15 31.58 33.63
CA GLY A 230 -53.37 32.97 34.05
C GLY A 230 -53.88 33.83 32.89
N ALA A 231 -55.19 34.06 32.84
CA ALA A 231 -55.88 34.98 31.93
C ALA A 231 -55.53 36.46 32.23
N VAL A 232 -55.68 37.36 31.25
CA VAL A 232 -56.48 38.61 31.30
C VAL A 232 -56.38 39.36 29.96
N ASP A 233 -57.54 39.90 29.56
CA ASP A 233 -57.92 40.67 28.37
C ASP A 233 -57.11 41.95 28.05
N GLY A 234 -57.21 42.41 26.80
CA GLY A 234 -56.92 43.83 26.48
C GLY A 234 -56.81 44.26 25.01
N LYS A 235 -57.96 44.46 24.34
CA LYS A 235 -58.30 45.49 23.31
C LYS A 235 -57.38 45.83 22.10
N ALA A 236 -58.02 45.74 20.91
CA ALA A 236 -58.10 46.68 19.75
C ALA A 236 -57.09 47.86 19.66
N GLY A 237 -56.48 48.23 18.51
CA GLY A 237 -56.97 48.31 17.13
C GLY A 237 -55.90 48.87 16.16
N PRO A 238 -56.23 49.26 14.90
CA PRO A 238 -55.35 49.13 13.72
C PRO A 238 -54.89 50.45 13.07
N VAL A 239 -53.76 50.44 12.31
CA VAL A 239 -53.31 51.50 11.37
C VAL A 239 -52.42 50.87 10.27
N THR A 240 -52.91 50.54 9.06
CA THR A 240 -52.82 51.29 7.78
C THR A 240 -51.45 51.93 7.42
N GLY A 241 -50.74 51.41 6.41
CA GLY A 241 -50.58 52.15 5.13
C GLY A 241 -49.11 52.29 4.66
N PRO A 242 -48.82 52.67 3.40
CA PRO A 242 -47.88 51.89 2.56
C PRO A 242 -46.77 52.69 1.81
N ARG A 243 -45.95 51.94 1.04
CA ARG A 243 -45.29 52.25 -0.28
C ARG A 243 -43.85 52.81 -0.38
N SER A 244 -43.19 52.26 -1.42
CA SER A 244 -42.16 52.80 -2.34
C SER A 244 -40.70 52.85 -1.85
N GLY A 245 -39.67 52.54 -2.65
CA GLY A 245 -39.57 52.21 -4.08
C GLY A 245 -38.16 51.73 -4.48
N SER A 246 -38.07 51.09 -5.64
CA SER A 246 -36.87 50.95 -6.50
C SER A 246 -36.70 52.24 -7.35
N PRO A 247 -35.56 52.56 -8.03
CA PRO A 247 -34.66 51.67 -8.79
C PRO A 247 -33.12 52.00 -8.77
N SER A 248 -32.36 51.20 -9.52
CA SER A 248 -30.92 51.25 -9.91
C SER A 248 -30.53 52.53 -10.71
N PRO A 249 -29.41 52.65 -11.50
CA PRO A 249 -28.09 51.95 -11.60
C PRO A 249 -26.87 52.91 -11.76
N THR A 250 -25.62 52.40 -11.81
CA THR A 250 -24.44 52.92 -12.58
C THR A 250 -23.21 52.02 -12.28
N ALA A 251 -22.59 51.27 -13.18
CA ALA A 251 -21.85 51.60 -14.42
C ALA A 251 -20.43 52.18 -14.19
N ARG A 252 -19.44 51.34 -14.52
CA ARG A 252 -18.07 51.57 -15.04
C ARG A 252 -17.07 52.46 -14.29
N GLY A 253 -15.93 51.83 -14.00
CA GLY A 253 -14.57 52.36 -14.08
C GLY A 253 -13.66 51.22 -14.52
#